data_AF-E9FS11-F1
#
_entry.id   AF-E9FS11-F1
#
_cell.length_a   1.000
_cell.length_b   1.000
_cell.length_c   1.000
_cell.angle_alpha   90.00
_cell.angle_beta   90.00
_cell.angle_gamma   90.00
#
_symmetry.space_group_name_H-M   'P 1'
#
loop_
_entity.id
_entity.type
_entity.pdbx_description
1 polymer ?
#
loop_
_entity_poly.entity_id
_entity_poly.type
_entity_poly.pdbx_seq_one_letter_code
_entity_poly.pdbx_strand_id
1 'polypeptide(L)'
;MCLLGYPRLISRENFRSTNFGLVAEILNWFCQQLDVNSGINFLIKTEQERVVFVTSVVKFLNTKLQIKLNPKRLYQADNIAVRELLNVANFFYEALQLARKGGENNEPSLYGFGGQAEDVREMRQLASEITTKGASIHDFLGQEMRMKNQRDQVLQRTYELGQIETALQSKMKKMEVEISQKQEAIDSISNNEASLDQKIDKKSLELQRLRKRLETMKNIRPPFMDEFEKLEAELRQCYEDYVSKFRCLSYLDSQWQELEKNEQQELEERQVSEY
;
A
#
# COMPACT_ATOMS: atom_id res chain seq x y z
N MET A 1 -32.01 10.34 -37.64
CA MET A 1 -32.49 11.47 -38.48
C MET A 1 -34.00 11.68 -38.37
N CYS A 2 -34.87 10.77 -38.82
CA CYS A 2 -36.34 10.96 -38.70
C CYS A 2 -36.82 11.12 -37.24
N LEU A 3 -36.26 10.33 -36.32
CA LEU A 3 -36.49 10.46 -34.87
C LEU A 3 -36.04 11.81 -34.28
N LEU A 4 -35.15 12.52 -34.96
CA LEU A 4 -34.63 13.82 -34.54
C LEU A 4 -35.41 15.01 -35.16
N GLY A 5 -36.44 14.74 -35.98
CA GLY A 5 -37.23 15.78 -36.63
C GLY A 5 -36.64 16.34 -37.93
N TYR A 6 -35.65 15.66 -38.54
CA TYR A 6 -35.12 16.08 -39.84
C TYR A 6 -36.18 15.94 -40.95
N PRO A 7 -36.45 16.98 -41.76
CA PRO A 7 -37.64 17.06 -42.62
C PRO A 7 -37.62 16.12 -43.84
N ARG A 8 -36.46 15.63 -44.24
CA ARG A 8 -36.29 14.80 -45.45
C ARG A 8 -35.96 13.35 -45.09
N LEU A 9 -36.58 12.39 -45.78
CA LEU A 9 -36.22 10.97 -45.63
C LEU A 9 -34.83 10.72 -46.26
N ILE A 10 -33.92 10.18 -45.47
CA ILE A 10 -32.57 9.80 -45.91
C ILE A 10 -32.50 8.27 -45.97
N SER A 11 -32.22 7.72 -47.15
CA SER A 11 -31.95 6.30 -47.35
C SER A 11 -30.46 6.07 -47.59
N ARG A 12 -30.00 4.83 -47.37
CA ARG A 12 -28.64 4.38 -47.72
C ARG A 12 -28.33 4.54 -49.20
N GLU A 13 -29.35 4.56 -50.05
CA GLU A 13 -29.20 4.73 -51.50
C GLU A 13 -28.74 6.13 -51.90
N ASN A 14 -29.04 7.16 -51.08
CA ASN A 14 -28.67 8.55 -51.36
C ASN A 14 -27.16 8.82 -51.33
N PHE A 15 -26.37 7.90 -50.78
CA PHE A 15 -24.90 8.00 -50.62
C PHE A 15 -24.15 6.88 -51.38
N ARG A 16 -24.81 6.18 -52.31
CA ARG A 16 -24.12 5.25 -53.24
C ARG A 16 -23.21 5.99 -54.22
N SER A 17 -23.54 7.24 -54.52
CA SER A 17 -22.72 8.20 -55.24
C SER A 17 -22.49 9.43 -54.36
N THR A 18 -21.45 10.20 -54.65
CA THR A 18 -21.10 11.42 -53.89
C THR A 18 -22.25 12.43 -53.92
N ASN A 19 -22.81 12.77 -52.76
CA ASN A 19 -23.94 13.67 -52.63
C ASN A 19 -23.67 14.77 -51.60
N PHE A 20 -22.81 15.72 -51.98
CA PHE A 20 -22.39 16.81 -51.11
C PHE A 20 -23.54 17.72 -50.69
N GLY A 21 -24.51 17.96 -51.59
CA GLY A 21 -25.66 18.80 -51.29
C GLY A 21 -26.44 18.27 -50.08
N LEU A 22 -26.65 16.95 -50.02
CA LEU A 22 -27.32 16.32 -48.89
C LEU A 22 -26.48 16.37 -47.61
N VAL A 23 -25.16 16.14 -47.68
CA VAL A 23 -24.29 16.31 -46.50
C VAL A 23 -24.35 17.74 -45.98
N ALA A 24 -24.28 18.73 -46.87
CA ALA A 24 -24.31 20.13 -46.49
C ALA A 24 -25.65 20.52 -45.84
N GLU A 25 -26.77 20.07 -46.42
CA GLU A 25 -28.12 20.26 -45.88
C GLU A 25 -28.24 19.69 -44.45
N ILE A 26 -27.75 18.46 -44.24
CA ILE A 26 -27.75 17.81 -42.93
C ILE A 26 -26.87 18.56 -41.92
N LEU A 27 -25.66 18.93 -42.33
CA LEU A 27 -24.71 19.67 -41.49
C LEU A 27 -25.26 21.03 -41.06
N ASN A 28 -25.89 21.75 -42.00
CA ASN A 28 -26.54 23.01 -41.71
C ASN A 28 -27.71 22.83 -40.73
N TRP A 29 -28.51 21.79 -40.93
CA TRP A 29 -29.60 21.46 -40.02
C TRP A 29 -29.10 21.18 -38.60
N PHE A 30 -28.02 20.40 -38.43
CA PHE A 30 -27.43 20.19 -37.11
C PHE A 30 -27.00 21.49 -36.44
N CYS A 31 -26.40 22.41 -37.18
CA CYS A 31 -26.02 23.71 -36.65
C CYS A 31 -27.23 24.54 -36.21
N GLN A 32 -28.31 24.53 -36.99
CA GLN A 32 -29.57 25.22 -36.65
C GLN A 32 -30.27 24.63 -35.42
N GLN A 33 -30.13 23.33 -35.16
CA GLN A 33 -30.68 22.71 -33.94
C GLN A 33 -29.95 23.16 -32.66
N LEU A 34 -28.69 23.60 -32.78
CA LEU A 34 -27.90 24.08 -31.64
C LEU A 34 -28.03 25.59 -31.44
N ASP A 35 -28.02 26.33 -32.54
CA ASP A 35 -28.05 27.78 -32.52
C ASP A 35 -28.68 28.31 -33.81
N VAL A 36 -29.83 28.96 -33.66
CA VAL A 36 -30.56 29.59 -34.78
C VAL A 36 -29.71 30.69 -35.43
N ASN A 37 -28.77 31.28 -34.68
CA ASN A 37 -27.84 32.30 -35.17
C ASN A 37 -26.39 31.76 -35.20
N SER A 38 -26.20 30.53 -35.71
CA SER A 38 -24.87 29.89 -35.81
C SER A 38 -23.82 30.67 -36.60
N GLY A 39 -24.22 31.71 -37.37
CA GLY A 39 -23.30 32.53 -38.18
C GLY A 39 -22.67 31.78 -39.35
N ILE A 40 -23.16 30.57 -39.66
CA ILE A 40 -22.63 29.73 -40.74
C ILE A 40 -23.30 30.11 -42.05
N ASN A 41 -22.49 30.58 -43.00
CA ASN A 41 -22.95 30.91 -44.35
C ASN A 41 -23.16 29.63 -45.18
N PHE A 42 -24.41 29.35 -45.56
CA PHE A 42 -24.77 28.24 -46.44
C PHE A 42 -24.50 28.56 -47.91
N LEU A 43 -23.23 28.68 -48.28
CA LEU A 43 -22.77 28.85 -49.66
C LEU A 43 -22.03 27.58 -50.09
N ILE A 44 -22.50 26.94 -51.16
CA ILE A 44 -21.99 25.62 -51.60
C ILE A 44 -21.80 25.53 -53.13
N LYS A 45 -21.80 26.66 -53.85
CA LYS A 45 -21.78 26.68 -55.31
C LYS A 45 -20.37 26.45 -55.84
N THR A 46 -19.36 27.08 -55.24
CA THR A 46 -17.95 26.91 -55.63
C THR A 46 -17.25 25.87 -54.76
N GLU A 47 -16.14 25.31 -55.26
CA GLU A 47 -15.33 24.37 -54.48
C GLU A 47 -14.78 25.00 -53.19
N GLN A 48 -14.32 26.25 -53.29
CA GLN A 48 -13.80 27.01 -52.16
C GLN A 48 -14.88 27.26 -51.10
N GLU A 49 -16.08 27.65 -51.52
CA GLU A 49 -17.24 27.82 -50.63
C GLU A 49 -17.56 26.53 -49.87
N ARG A 50 -17.55 25.37 -50.55
CA ARG A 50 -17.83 24.08 -49.91
C ARG A 50 -16.79 23.72 -48.84
N VAL A 51 -15.51 23.99 -49.08
CA VAL A 51 -14.43 23.75 -48.10
C VAL A 51 -14.58 24.68 -46.90
N VAL A 52 -14.88 25.97 -47.14
CA VAL A 52 -15.10 26.95 -46.08
C VAL A 52 -16.32 26.57 -45.23
N PHE A 53 -17.40 26.13 -45.86
CA PHE A 53 -18.61 25.67 -45.18
C PHE A 53 -18.31 24.48 -44.27
N VAL A 54 -17.72 23.40 -44.79
CA VAL A 54 -17.41 22.19 -44.00
C VAL A 54 -16.46 22.51 -42.85
N THR A 55 -15.43 23.31 -43.10
CA THR A 55 -14.46 23.69 -42.06
C THR A 55 -15.12 24.52 -40.95
N SER A 56 -16.01 25.45 -41.33
CA SER A 56 -16.75 26.29 -40.38
C SER A 56 -17.71 25.45 -39.52
N VAL A 57 -18.44 24.52 -40.13
CA VAL A 57 -19.34 23.62 -39.41
C VAL A 57 -18.57 22.71 -38.46
N VAL A 58 -17.47 22.10 -38.89
CA VAL A 58 -16.65 21.22 -38.04
C VAL A 58 -16.10 22.00 -36.84
N LYS A 59 -15.61 23.22 -37.05
CA LYS A 59 -15.16 24.09 -35.96
C LYS A 59 -16.31 24.40 -35.00
N PHE A 60 -17.47 24.80 -35.52
CA PHE A 60 -18.64 25.13 -34.72
C PHE A 60 -19.11 23.95 -33.87
N LEU A 61 -19.25 22.76 -34.45
CA LEU A 61 -19.67 21.56 -33.74
C LEU A 61 -18.63 21.10 -32.72
N ASN A 62 -17.34 21.26 -32.99
CA ASN A 62 -16.32 20.98 -31.99
C ASN A 62 -16.36 21.99 -30.83
N THR A 63 -16.58 23.28 -31.10
CA THR A 63 -16.69 24.29 -30.03
C THR A 63 -17.95 24.08 -29.17
N LYS A 64 -19.08 23.73 -29.78
CA LYS A 64 -20.37 23.62 -29.09
C LYS A 64 -20.61 22.25 -28.47
N LEU A 65 -20.18 21.18 -29.12
CA LEU A 65 -20.44 19.79 -28.71
C LEU A 65 -19.17 19.01 -28.34
N GLN A 66 -17.97 19.57 -28.54
CA GLN A 66 -16.69 18.87 -28.37
C GLN A 66 -16.56 17.59 -29.22
N ILE A 67 -17.35 17.48 -30.30
CA ILE A 67 -17.27 16.36 -31.23
C ILE A 67 -16.20 16.65 -32.29
N LYS A 68 -15.17 15.82 -32.34
CA LYS A 68 -14.09 15.89 -33.34
C LYS A 68 -14.52 15.17 -34.62
N LEU A 69 -14.91 15.94 -35.63
CA LEU A 69 -15.28 15.41 -36.96
C LEU A 69 -14.12 15.53 -37.95
N ASN A 70 -14.02 14.60 -38.89
CA ASN A 70 -13.04 14.68 -39.96
C ASN A 70 -13.58 15.44 -41.19
N PRO A 71 -13.09 16.66 -41.48
CA PRO A 71 -13.61 17.48 -42.57
C PRO A 71 -13.40 16.86 -43.95
N LYS A 72 -12.32 16.08 -44.15
CA LYS A 72 -12.04 15.42 -45.43
C LYS A 72 -13.08 14.34 -45.73
N ARG A 73 -13.46 13.56 -44.71
CA ARG A 73 -14.48 12.50 -44.84
C ARG A 73 -15.87 13.07 -45.06
N LEU A 74 -16.21 14.19 -44.41
CA LEU A 74 -17.46 14.89 -44.67
C LEU A 74 -17.51 15.43 -46.11
N TYR A 75 -16.40 15.95 -46.63
CA TYR A 75 -16.32 16.49 -47.98
C TYR A 75 -16.43 15.41 -49.07
N GLN A 76 -15.94 14.19 -48.82
CA GLN A 76 -16.09 13.05 -49.74
C GLN A 76 -17.56 12.74 -50.07
N ALA A 77 -18.47 13.05 -49.14
CA ALA A 77 -19.91 12.98 -49.32
C ALA A 77 -20.44 11.62 -49.83
N ASP A 78 -19.74 10.56 -49.47
CA ASP A 78 -20.03 9.16 -49.79
C ASP A 78 -20.49 8.41 -48.52
N ASN A 79 -20.44 7.07 -48.55
CA ASN A 79 -20.75 6.23 -47.40
C ASN A 79 -19.85 6.48 -46.17
N ILE A 80 -18.67 7.08 -46.34
CA ILE A 80 -17.76 7.44 -45.24
C ILE A 80 -18.27 8.70 -44.53
N ALA A 81 -18.75 9.69 -45.29
CA ALA A 81 -19.36 10.90 -44.74
C ALA A 81 -20.54 10.58 -43.81
N VAL A 82 -21.33 9.56 -44.14
CA VAL A 82 -22.46 9.10 -43.31
C VAL A 82 -22.02 8.69 -41.91
N ARG A 83 -20.84 8.07 -41.75
CA ARG A 83 -20.33 7.69 -40.42
C ARG A 83 -20.04 8.92 -39.55
N GLU A 84 -19.45 9.95 -40.14
CA GLU A 84 -19.18 11.21 -39.45
C GLU A 84 -20.50 11.94 -39.09
N LEU A 85 -21.50 11.92 -39.98
CA LEU A 85 -22.83 12.47 -39.71
C LEU A 85 -23.56 11.71 -38.59
N LEU A 86 -23.39 10.39 -38.51
CA LEU A 86 -23.98 9.57 -37.44
C LEU A 86 -23.38 9.88 -36.07
N ASN A 87 -22.11 10.26 -35.97
CA ASN A 87 -21.52 10.67 -34.69
C ASN A 87 -22.29 11.84 -34.06
N VAL A 88 -22.62 12.84 -34.89
CA VAL A 88 -23.42 14.01 -34.46
C VAL A 88 -24.87 13.60 -34.21
N ALA A 89 -25.47 12.80 -35.10
CA ALA A 89 -26.85 12.34 -34.94
C ALA A 89 -27.07 11.53 -33.65
N ASN A 90 -26.12 10.66 -33.30
CA ASN A 90 -26.17 9.82 -32.10
C ASN A 90 -26.11 10.68 -30.84
N PHE A 91 -25.26 11.71 -30.81
CA PHE A 91 -25.22 12.67 -29.71
C PHE A 91 -26.60 13.32 -29.47
N PHE A 92 -27.23 13.84 -30.52
CA PHE A 92 -28.59 14.40 -30.41
C PHE A 92 -29.63 13.36 -30.01
N TYR A 93 -29.49 12.13 -30.49
CA TYR A 93 -30.41 11.05 -30.16
C TYR A 93 -30.29 10.65 -28.68
N GLU A 94 -29.07 10.53 -28.16
CA GLU A 94 -28.81 10.25 -26.75
C GLU A 94 -29.32 11.38 -25.86
N ALA A 95 -29.07 12.64 -26.24
CA ALA A 95 -29.62 13.81 -25.54
C ALA A 95 -31.15 13.79 -25.51
N LEU A 96 -31.79 13.45 -26.63
CA LEU A 96 -33.25 13.31 -26.72
C LEU A 96 -33.76 12.16 -25.85
N GLN A 97 -33.06 11.02 -25.82
CA GLN A 97 -33.43 9.87 -25.00
C GLN A 97 -33.24 10.13 -23.51
N LEU A 98 -32.19 10.87 -23.12
CA LEU A 98 -31.96 11.34 -21.75
C LEU A 98 -33.08 12.30 -21.30
N ALA A 99 -33.45 13.26 -22.15
CA ALA A 99 -34.56 14.16 -21.87
C ALA A 99 -35.90 13.41 -21.74
N ARG A 100 -36.12 12.37 -22.56
CA ARG A 100 -37.34 11.56 -22.55
C ARG A 100 -37.43 10.59 -21.37
N LYS A 101 -36.28 10.08 -20.89
CA LYS A 101 -36.18 9.18 -19.74
C LYS A 101 -36.06 9.90 -18.40
N GLY A 102 -36.24 11.23 -18.36
CA GLY A 102 -35.96 12.06 -17.20
C GLY A 102 -36.47 11.46 -15.88
N GLY A 103 -35.54 11.22 -14.95
CA GLY A 103 -35.87 11.19 -13.53
C GLY A 103 -35.45 10.00 -12.67
N GLU A 104 -34.58 9.09 -13.10
CA GLU A 104 -33.97 8.14 -12.16
C GLU A 104 -32.45 8.29 -12.13
N ASN A 105 -32.00 8.91 -11.03
CA ASN A 105 -30.68 8.83 -10.42
C ASN A 105 -29.73 7.88 -11.14
N ASN A 106 -29.02 8.41 -12.11
CA ASN A 106 -27.74 7.84 -12.49
C ASN A 106 -26.84 9.02 -12.80
N GLU A 107 -25.85 9.18 -11.93
CA GLU A 107 -24.53 9.71 -12.23
C GLU A 107 -24.29 9.75 -13.75
N PRO A 108 -23.93 10.90 -14.34
CA PRO A 108 -23.59 10.95 -15.76
C PRO A 108 -22.50 9.92 -16.00
N SER A 109 -22.90 8.79 -16.60
CA SER A 109 -22.03 7.66 -16.77
C SER A 109 -20.86 8.12 -17.63
N LEU A 110 -19.69 8.19 -17.02
CA LEU A 110 -18.41 8.59 -17.61
C LEU A 110 -17.90 7.52 -18.61
N TYR A 111 -18.80 6.95 -19.41
CA TYR A 111 -18.52 5.95 -20.45
C TYR A 111 -18.50 6.58 -21.85
N GLY A 112 -18.31 7.89 -21.95
CA GLY A 112 -18.02 8.61 -23.20
C GLY A 112 -16.53 8.95 -23.40
N PHE A 113 -15.69 8.76 -22.39
CA PHE A 113 -14.24 9.01 -22.50
C PHE A 113 -13.58 7.79 -23.14
N GLY A 114 -13.64 7.70 -24.47
CA GLY A 114 -12.70 6.91 -25.27
C GLY A 114 -11.28 7.53 -25.27
N GLY A 115 -10.87 8.14 -24.15
CA GLY A 115 -9.53 8.67 -23.91
C GLY A 115 -8.64 7.53 -23.41
N GLN A 116 -7.37 7.59 -23.76
CA GLN A 116 -6.42 6.50 -23.53
C GLN A 116 -6.33 6.16 -22.03
N ALA A 117 -5.91 4.94 -21.69
CA ALA A 117 -5.85 4.48 -20.30
C ALA A 117 -5.02 5.41 -19.36
N GLU A 118 -4.14 6.23 -19.93
CA GLU A 118 -3.39 7.29 -19.24
C GLU A 118 -4.29 8.42 -18.72
N ASP A 119 -5.27 8.88 -19.50
CA ASP A 119 -6.21 9.95 -19.10
C ASP A 119 -7.04 9.54 -17.88
N VAL A 120 -7.44 8.26 -17.82
CA VAL A 120 -8.21 7.70 -16.70
C VAL A 120 -7.35 7.56 -15.43
N ARG A 121 -6.03 7.43 -15.57
CA ARG A 121 -5.10 7.41 -14.44
C ARG A 121 -4.88 8.83 -13.91
N GLU A 122 -4.67 9.80 -14.78
CA GLU A 122 -4.53 11.21 -14.40
C GLU A 122 -5.80 11.76 -13.74
N MET A 123 -6.99 11.44 -14.28
CA MET A 123 -8.26 11.81 -13.66
C MET A 123 -8.42 11.23 -12.25
N ARG A 124 -7.99 9.99 -12.02
CA ARG A 124 -8.02 9.38 -10.67
C ARG A 124 -7.05 10.05 -9.71
N GLN A 125 -5.87 10.44 -10.18
CA GLN A 125 -4.91 11.19 -9.38
C GLN A 125 -5.46 12.58 -9.01
N LEU A 126 -5.99 13.31 -9.99
CA LEU A 126 -6.61 14.63 -9.77
C LEU A 126 -7.81 14.54 -8.81
N ALA A 127 -8.65 13.51 -8.94
CA ALA A 127 -9.75 13.29 -8.00
C ALA A 127 -9.24 13.07 -6.57
N SER A 128 -8.18 12.29 -6.39
CA SER A 128 -7.54 12.09 -5.08
C SER A 128 -6.97 13.39 -4.53
N GLU A 129 -6.34 14.22 -5.37
CA GLU A 129 -5.81 15.53 -4.96
C GLU A 129 -6.91 16.50 -4.56
N ILE A 130 -8.06 16.48 -5.24
CA ILE A 130 -9.21 17.30 -4.87
C ILE A 130 -9.70 16.90 -3.48
N THR A 131 -9.77 15.61 -3.17
CA THR A 131 -10.17 15.14 -1.85
C THR A 131 -9.16 15.55 -0.76
N THR A 132 -7.86 15.41 -1.00
CA THR A 132 -6.83 15.78 -0.01
C THR A 132 -6.79 17.29 0.23
N LYS A 133 -6.89 18.10 -0.84
CA LYS A 133 -6.99 19.56 -0.72
C LYS A 133 -8.29 19.99 -0.06
N GLY A 134 -9.40 19.31 -0.35
CA GLY A 134 -10.69 19.53 0.32
C GLY A 134 -10.60 19.31 1.84
N ALA A 135 -9.97 18.22 2.28
CA ALA A 135 -9.71 17.95 3.70
C ALA A 135 -8.82 19.03 4.32
N SER A 136 -7.76 19.44 3.63
CA SER A 136 -6.86 20.51 4.11
C SER A 136 -7.60 21.85 4.26
N ILE A 137 -8.46 22.21 3.30
CA ILE A 137 -9.28 23.42 3.36
C ILE A 137 -10.28 23.34 4.51
N HIS A 138 -10.92 22.20 4.72
CA HIS A 138 -11.82 21.99 5.86
C HIS A 138 -11.09 22.23 7.20
N ASP A 139 -9.88 21.67 7.35
CA ASP A 139 -9.09 21.82 8.58
C ASP A 139 -8.61 23.28 8.78
N PHE A 140 -8.22 23.96 7.70
CA PHE A 140 -7.84 25.38 7.76
C PHE A 140 -9.04 26.28 8.07
N LEU A 141 -10.20 26.03 7.47
CA LEU A 141 -11.43 26.76 7.77
C LEU A 141 -11.88 26.53 9.22
N GLY A 142 -11.71 25.33 9.76
CA GLY A 142 -11.96 25.05 11.18
C GLY A 142 -11.06 25.86 12.12
N GLN A 143 -9.86 26.24 11.68
CA GLN A 143 -8.91 27.07 12.43
C GLN A 143 -9.07 28.57 12.16
N GLU A 144 -9.90 28.99 11.20
CA GLU A 144 -10.00 30.38 10.75
C GLU A 144 -10.40 31.33 11.88
N MET A 145 -11.33 30.94 12.75
CA MET A 145 -11.75 31.79 13.88
C MET A 145 -10.60 32.07 14.86
N ARG A 146 -9.78 31.05 15.16
CA ARG A 146 -8.58 31.22 16.00
C ARG A 146 -7.55 32.10 15.30
N MET A 147 -7.28 31.83 14.02
CA MET A 147 -6.29 32.59 13.25
C MET A 147 -6.72 34.05 13.04
N LYS A 148 -8.01 34.30 12.82
CA LYS A 148 -8.58 35.64 12.73
C LYS A 148 -8.43 36.40 14.04
N ASN A 149 -8.75 35.79 15.17
CA ASN A 149 -8.56 36.43 16.49
C ASN A 149 -7.08 36.79 16.73
N GLN A 150 -6.15 35.90 16.36
CA GLN A 150 -4.71 36.19 16.45
C GLN A 150 -4.31 37.32 15.49
N ARG A 151 -4.83 37.31 14.25
CA ARG A 151 -4.58 38.33 13.24
C ARG A 151 -5.10 39.70 13.68
N ASP A 152 -6.33 39.78 14.15
CA ASP A 152 -6.94 41.01 14.65
C ASP A 152 -6.17 41.52 15.89
N GLN A 153 -5.73 40.62 16.78
CA GLN A 153 -4.88 40.97 17.91
C GLN A 153 -3.51 41.51 17.49
N VAL A 154 -2.92 40.98 16.41
CA VAL A 154 -1.65 41.46 15.85
C VAL A 154 -1.84 42.80 15.12
N LEU A 155 -2.93 42.96 14.36
CA LEU A 155 -3.25 44.21 13.64
C LEU A 155 -3.63 45.35 14.59
N GLN A 156 -4.27 45.04 15.72
CA GLN A 156 -4.57 46.01 16.78
C GLN A 156 -3.34 46.38 17.61
N ARG A 157 -2.26 45.60 17.55
CA ARG A 157 -1.00 45.96 18.22
C ARG A 157 -0.33 47.09 17.46
N THR A 158 -0.32 48.27 18.06
CA THR A 158 0.58 49.34 17.68
C THR A 158 2.00 48.95 18.13
N TYR A 159 2.88 48.70 17.17
CA TYR A 159 4.26 48.35 17.46
C TYR A 159 5.04 49.59 17.91
N GLU A 160 5.20 49.72 19.23
CA GLU A 160 6.18 50.64 19.79
C GLU A 160 7.58 50.00 19.68
N LEU A 161 8.52 50.70 19.04
CA LEU A 161 9.87 50.19 18.79
C LEU A 161 10.56 49.68 20.07
N GLY A 162 10.32 50.35 21.21
CA GLY A 162 10.86 49.93 22.51
C GLY A 162 10.27 48.61 23.05
N GLN A 163 9.01 48.29 22.75
CA GLN A 163 8.41 46.99 23.13
C GLN A 163 9.00 45.84 22.29
N ILE A 164 9.27 46.10 21.01
CA ILE A 164 9.97 45.13 20.15
C ILE A 164 11.38 44.91 20.67
N GLU A 165 12.13 45.98 20.96
CA GLU A 165 13.51 45.88 21.44
C GLU A 165 13.60 45.11 22.76
N THR A 166 12.75 45.43 23.73
CA THR A 166 12.70 44.71 25.02
C THR A 166 12.29 43.25 24.86
N ALA A 167 11.31 42.96 24.00
CA ALA A 167 10.93 41.58 23.69
C ALA A 167 12.09 40.81 23.03
N LEU A 168 12.82 41.44 22.10
CA LEU A 168 13.95 40.86 21.40
C LEU A 168 15.12 40.61 22.36
N GLN A 169 15.46 41.57 23.21
CA GLN A 169 16.44 41.40 24.29
C GLN A 169 16.04 40.27 25.26
N SER A 170 14.76 40.16 25.62
CA SER A 170 14.28 39.06 26.48
C SER A 170 14.43 37.68 25.82
N LYS A 171 14.20 37.61 24.50
CA LYS A 171 14.36 36.38 23.71
C LYS A 171 15.83 36.01 23.53
N MET A 172 16.70 37.00 23.30
CA MET A 172 18.14 36.79 23.27
C MET A 172 18.65 36.23 24.59
N LYS A 173 18.28 36.84 25.73
CA LYS A 173 18.67 36.32 27.05
C LYS A 173 18.18 34.89 27.30
N LYS A 174 16.93 34.57 26.91
CA LYS A 174 16.42 33.19 27.02
C LYS A 174 17.21 32.22 26.16
N MET A 175 17.55 32.63 24.93
CA MET A 175 18.38 31.82 24.03
C MET A 175 19.78 31.60 24.59
N GLU A 176 20.40 32.64 25.17
CA GLU A 176 21.71 32.53 25.84
C GLU A 176 21.67 31.54 27.00
N VAL A 177 20.61 31.57 27.82
CA VAL A 177 20.41 30.61 28.90
C VAL A 177 20.22 29.19 28.35
N GLU A 178 19.41 29.01 27.32
CA GLU A 178 19.23 27.70 26.66
C GLU A 178 20.54 27.17 26.07
N ILE A 179 21.37 28.04 25.49
CA ILE A 179 22.70 27.67 24.97
C ILE A 179 23.61 27.22 26.12
N SER A 180 23.66 27.98 27.22
CA SER A 180 24.46 27.61 28.40
C SER A 180 24.02 26.27 28.99
N GLN A 181 22.71 26.05 29.15
CA GLN A 181 22.17 24.78 29.64
C GLN A 181 22.50 23.60 28.73
N LYS A 182 22.43 23.79 27.41
CA LYS A 182 22.82 22.75 26.46
C LYS A 182 24.31 22.47 26.51
N GLN A 183 25.14 23.49 26.70
CA GLN A 183 26.59 23.31 26.83
C GLN A 183 26.94 22.52 28.09
N GLU A 184 26.33 22.84 29.23
CA GLU A 184 26.49 22.07 30.48
C GLU A 184 26.03 20.61 30.31
N ALA A 185 24.94 20.37 29.58
CA ALA A 185 24.47 19.02 29.27
C ALA A 185 25.46 18.26 28.39
N ILE A 186 26.06 18.91 27.37
CA ILE A 186 27.09 18.31 26.52
C ILE A 186 28.31 17.91 27.36
N ASP A 187 28.79 18.81 28.23
CA ASP A 187 29.96 18.55 29.07
C ASP A 187 29.68 17.41 30.06
N SER A 188 28.47 17.36 30.64
CA SER A 188 28.02 16.26 31.49
C SER A 188 27.97 14.91 30.74
N ILE A 189 27.43 14.90 29.52
CA ILE A 189 27.37 13.70 28.68
C ILE A 189 28.80 13.23 28.34
N SER A 190 29.68 14.13 27.94
CA SER A 190 31.09 13.83 27.62
C SER A 190 31.83 13.19 28.81
N ASN A 191 31.63 13.73 30.02
CA ASN A 191 32.19 13.14 31.24
C ASN A 191 31.61 11.75 31.55
N ASN A 192 30.31 11.55 31.32
CA ASN A 192 29.66 10.26 31.51
C ASN A 192 30.15 9.22 30.50
N GLU A 193 30.33 9.61 29.24
CA GLU A 193 30.88 8.77 28.18
C GLU A 193 32.28 8.28 28.55
N ALA A 194 33.20 9.20 28.90
CA ALA A 194 34.54 8.85 29.34
C ALA A 194 34.56 7.91 30.56
N SER A 195 33.65 8.12 31.52
CA SER A 195 33.50 7.25 32.70
C SER A 195 32.99 5.85 32.34
N LEU A 196 32.07 5.75 31.39
CA LEU A 196 31.54 4.47 30.90
C LEU A 196 32.59 3.71 30.10
N ASP A 197 33.37 4.38 29.25
CA ASP A 197 34.46 3.75 28.51
C ASP A 197 35.51 3.14 29.44
N GLN A 198 35.91 3.88 30.48
CA GLN A 198 36.82 3.34 31.50
C GLN A 198 36.24 2.11 32.23
N LYS A 199 34.92 2.07 32.46
CA LYS A 199 34.26 0.90 33.08
C LYS A 199 34.20 -0.28 32.11
N ILE A 200 33.93 -0.03 30.83
CA ILE A 200 33.91 -1.03 29.77
C ILE A 200 35.30 -1.65 29.63
N ASP A 201 36.36 -0.84 29.58
CA ASP A 201 37.74 -1.32 29.48
C ASP A 201 38.13 -2.17 30.68
N LYS A 202 37.84 -1.71 31.90
CA LYS A 202 38.08 -2.50 33.12
C LYS A 202 37.35 -3.84 33.09
N LYS A 203 36.08 -3.84 32.68
CA LYS A 203 35.26 -5.07 32.62
C LYS A 203 35.70 -6.00 31.50
N SER A 204 36.13 -5.48 30.35
CA SER A 204 36.63 -6.29 29.24
C SER A 204 37.93 -7.01 29.62
N LEU A 205 38.85 -6.32 30.30
CA LEU A 205 40.09 -6.89 30.81
C LEU A 205 39.83 -7.95 31.89
N GLU A 206 38.90 -7.68 32.81
CA GLU A 206 38.47 -8.65 33.82
C GLU A 206 37.87 -9.90 33.17
N LEU A 207 36.99 -9.74 32.18
CA LEU A 207 36.40 -10.83 31.41
C LEU A 207 37.47 -11.65 30.68
N GLN A 208 38.45 -11.02 30.04
CA GLN A 208 39.53 -11.73 29.37
C GLN A 208 40.36 -12.56 30.36
N ARG A 209 40.68 -12.01 31.55
CA ARG A 209 41.39 -12.74 32.60
C ARG A 209 40.59 -13.94 33.11
N LEU A 210 39.29 -13.74 33.38
CA LEU A 210 38.40 -14.81 33.84
C LEU A 210 38.21 -15.90 32.77
N ARG A 211 38.09 -15.53 31.50
CA ARG A 211 38.02 -16.49 30.38
C ARG A 211 39.30 -17.33 30.30
N LYS A 212 40.47 -16.70 30.36
CA LYS A 212 41.76 -17.42 30.39
C LYS A 212 41.84 -18.36 31.59
N ARG A 213 41.44 -17.90 32.78
CA ARG A 213 41.41 -18.73 34.00
C ARG A 213 40.46 -19.91 33.86
N LEU A 214 39.27 -19.70 33.29
CA LEU A 214 38.30 -20.75 33.04
C LEU A 214 38.85 -21.79 32.06
N GLU A 215 39.50 -21.34 30.99
CA GLU A 215 40.14 -22.22 30.01
C GLU A 215 41.26 -23.05 30.64
N THR A 216 42.10 -22.45 31.49
CA THR A 216 43.09 -23.21 32.27
C THR A 216 42.43 -24.21 33.21
N MET A 217 41.35 -23.83 33.90
CA MET A 217 40.64 -24.72 34.83
C MET A 217 39.95 -25.89 34.11
N LYS A 218 39.45 -25.69 32.88
CA LYS A 218 38.88 -26.77 32.06
C LYS A 218 39.92 -27.78 31.61
N ASN A 219 41.14 -27.33 31.35
CA ASN A 219 42.22 -28.20 30.88
C ASN A 219 42.93 -28.93 32.03
N ILE A 220 42.75 -28.48 33.27
CA ILE A 220 43.33 -29.14 34.45
C ILE A 220 42.41 -30.29 34.88
N ARG A 221 42.96 -31.50 34.90
CA ARG A 221 42.30 -32.66 35.52
C ARG A 221 42.15 -32.42 37.04
N PRO A 222 40.95 -32.55 37.62
CA PRO A 222 40.79 -32.37 39.07
C PRO A 222 41.62 -33.40 39.86
N PRO A 223 42.28 -33.01 40.97
CA PRO A 223 43.15 -33.92 41.73
C PRO A 223 42.46 -35.16 42.29
N PHE A 224 41.16 -35.05 42.62
CA PHE A 224 40.35 -36.15 43.15
C PHE A 224 39.92 -37.16 42.07
N MET A 225 40.11 -36.87 40.78
CA MET A 225 39.71 -37.79 39.70
C MET A 225 40.49 -39.10 39.76
N ASP A 226 41.77 -39.05 40.13
CA ASP A 226 42.61 -40.25 40.21
C ASP A 226 42.15 -41.18 41.35
N GLU A 227 41.71 -40.60 42.47
CA GLU A 227 41.12 -41.37 43.58
C GLU A 227 39.75 -41.93 43.21
N PHE A 228 38.92 -41.14 42.52
CA PHE A 228 37.62 -41.59 42.02
C PHE A 228 37.76 -42.80 41.09
N GLU A 229 38.66 -42.74 40.10
CA GLU A 229 38.88 -43.84 39.15
C GLU A 229 39.40 -45.11 39.82
N LYS A 230 40.25 -44.98 40.85
CA LYS A 230 40.70 -46.12 41.66
C LYS A 230 39.53 -46.76 42.40
N LEU A 231 38.73 -45.96 43.11
CA LEU A 231 37.56 -46.44 43.83
C LEU A 231 36.53 -47.08 42.88
N GLU A 232 36.35 -46.54 41.68
CA GLU A 232 35.45 -47.11 40.68
C GLU A 232 35.95 -48.47 40.17
N ALA A 233 37.27 -48.63 39.99
CA ALA A 233 37.89 -49.90 39.62
C ALA A 233 37.75 -50.95 40.74
N GLU A 234 38.00 -50.55 41.99
CA GLU A 234 37.80 -51.41 43.17
C GLU A 234 36.33 -51.83 43.31
N LEU A 235 35.39 -50.92 43.08
CA LEU A 235 33.96 -51.21 43.10
C LEU A 235 33.59 -52.24 42.03
N ARG A 236 34.14 -52.12 40.81
CA ARG A 236 33.91 -53.08 39.73
C ARG A 236 34.42 -54.48 40.09
N GLN A 237 35.62 -54.58 40.67
CA GLN A 237 36.15 -55.87 41.13
C GLN A 237 35.27 -56.49 42.22
N CYS A 238 34.90 -55.71 43.24
CA CYS A 238 33.99 -56.16 44.29
C CYS A 238 32.64 -56.64 43.73
N TYR A 239 32.13 -55.97 42.68
CA TYR A 239 30.89 -56.36 42.03
C TYR A 239 31.03 -57.67 41.24
N GLU A 240 32.12 -57.88 40.51
CA GLU A 240 32.41 -59.16 39.83
C GLU A 240 32.49 -60.33 40.81
N ASP A 241 33.18 -60.12 41.94
CA ASP A 241 33.28 -61.11 43.02
C ASP A 241 31.91 -61.40 43.63
N TYR A 242 31.12 -60.36 43.88
CA TYR A 242 29.76 -60.50 44.38
C TYR A 242 28.89 -61.31 43.42
N VAL A 243 28.90 -61.01 42.12
CA VAL A 243 28.12 -61.74 41.10
C VAL A 243 28.54 -63.21 41.03
N SER A 244 29.85 -63.48 41.10
CA SER A 244 30.38 -64.84 41.09
C SER A 244 29.92 -65.63 42.32
N LYS A 245 30.05 -65.04 43.52
CA LYS A 245 29.57 -65.66 44.77
C LYS A 245 28.07 -65.85 44.75
N PHE A 246 27.31 -64.87 44.27
CA PHE A 246 25.86 -64.94 44.16
C PHE A 246 25.42 -66.06 43.20
N ARG A 247 26.11 -66.24 42.06
CA ARG A 247 25.87 -67.38 41.15
C ARG A 247 26.12 -68.72 41.83
N CYS A 248 27.26 -68.87 42.51
CA CYS A 248 27.59 -70.10 43.23
C CYS A 248 26.56 -70.40 44.33
N LEU A 249 26.15 -69.39 45.10
CA LEU A 249 25.16 -69.52 46.17
C LEU A 249 23.79 -69.90 45.60
N SER A 250 23.34 -69.23 44.54
CA SER A 250 22.09 -69.56 43.84
C SER A 250 22.08 -71.00 43.31
N TYR A 251 23.21 -71.49 42.80
CA TYR A 251 23.34 -72.88 42.37
C TYR A 251 23.26 -73.85 43.54
N LEU A 252 23.98 -73.59 44.64
CA LEU A 252 23.92 -74.42 45.84
C LEU A 252 22.52 -74.46 46.45
N ASP A 253 21.82 -73.32 46.51
CA ASP A 253 20.43 -73.24 46.97
C ASP A 253 19.50 -74.09 46.08
N SER A 254 19.68 -74.06 44.75
CA SER A 254 18.89 -74.92 43.86
C SER A 254 19.14 -76.41 44.07
N GLN A 255 20.40 -76.82 44.28
CA GLN A 255 20.76 -78.21 44.56
C GLN A 255 20.22 -78.65 45.92
N TRP A 256 20.27 -77.77 46.92
CA TRP A 256 19.72 -78.04 48.24
C TRP A 256 18.20 -78.21 48.20
N GLN A 257 17.49 -77.34 47.47
CA GLN A 257 16.05 -77.48 47.24
C GLN A 257 15.68 -78.76 46.49
N GLU A 258 16.51 -79.23 45.56
CA GLU A 258 16.30 -80.52 44.89
C GLU A 258 16.47 -81.70 45.85
N LEU A 259 17.50 -81.69 46.71
CA LEU A 259 17.70 -82.72 47.73
C LEU A 259 16.54 -82.75 48.73
N GLU A 260 16.11 -81.60 49.23
CA GLU A 260 15.00 -81.50 50.18
C GLU A 260 13.69 -82.04 49.58
N LYS A 261 13.44 -81.78 48.29
CA LYS A 261 12.31 -82.36 47.55
C LYS A 261 12.43 -83.88 47.40
N ASN A 262 13.62 -84.39 47.07
CA ASN A 262 13.84 -85.82 46.94
C ASN A 262 13.66 -86.54 48.28
N GLU A 263 14.18 -85.98 49.38
CA GLU A 263 14.00 -86.53 50.72
C GLU A 263 12.51 -86.55 51.12
N GLN A 264 11.76 -85.48 50.82
CA GLN A 264 10.31 -85.46 51.02
C GLN A 264 9.59 -86.53 50.20
N GLN A 265 9.95 -86.70 48.93
CA GLN A 265 9.38 -87.74 48.07
C GLN A 265 9.69 -89.15 48.60
N GLU A 266 10.94 -89.43 49.00
CA GLU A 266 11.29 -90.73 49.59
C GLU A 266 10.52 -91.01 50.88
N LEU A 267 10.28 -89.97 51.70
CA LEU A 267 9.56 -90.10 52.95
C LEU A 267 8.06 -90.32 52.71
N GLU A 268 7.48 -89.65 51.70
CA GLU A 268 6.13 -89.93 51.20
C GLU A 268 6.01 -91.36 50.64
N GLU A 269 6.97 -91.81 49.84
CA GLU A 269 6.99 -93.17 49.28
C GLU A 269 7.12 -94.24 50.38
N ARG A 270 7.95 -94.02 51.41
CA ARG A 270 8.04 -94.92 52.58
C ARG A 270 6.74 -94.96 53.37
N GLN A 271 6.08 -93.81 53.56
CA GLN A 271 4.77 -93.77 54.22
C GLN A 271 3.71 -94.51 53.40
N VAL A 272 3.72 -94.39 52.07
CA VAL A 272 2.79 -95.11 51.18
C VAL A 272 3.10 -96.62 51.14
N SER A 273 4.36 -97.04 51.27
CA SER A 273 4.76 -98.45 51.32
C SER A 273 4.49 -99.14 52.67
N GLU A 274 4.23 -98.38 53.73
CA GLU A 274 3.85 -98.89 55.07
C GLU A 274 2.32 -99.03 55.25
N TYR A 275 1.52 -98.74 54.21
CA TYR A 275 0.08 -99.02 54.14
C TYR A 275 -0.23 -100.16 53.15
#